data_AF-A0A061HUX7-F1
#
_entry.id   AF-A0A061HUX7-F1
#
_cell.length_a   1.000
_cell.length_b   1.000
_cell.length_c   1.000
_cell.angle_alpha   90.00
_cell.angle_beta   90.00
_cell.angle_gamma   90.00
#
_symmetry.space_group_name_H-M   'P 1'
#
loop_
_entity.id
_entity.type
_entity.pdbx_description
1 polymer ?
#
loop_
_entity_poly.entity_id
_entity_poly.type
_entity_poly.pdbx_seq_one_letter_code
_entity_poly.pdbx_strand_id
1 'polypeptide(L)'
;VCVVYCQELKCWCRAVIKSIVSSADHYLAECFLVDFAKYIPVKSKNIRVAVESFMQLPYRAKKFRLYCTKPVTLHIDFCEDSAEIV
;
A
#
# COMPACT_ATOMS: atom_id res chain seq x y z
N VAL A 1 8.66 4.93 6.65
CA VAL A 1 7.54 5.65 5.98
C VAL A 1 8.13 6.86 5.31
N CYS A 2 7.74 7.15 4.07
CA CYS A 2 8.25 8.27 3.30
C CYS A 2 7.10 9.14 2.78
N VAL A 3 7.45 10.22 2.08
CA VAL A 3 6.50 11.00 1.30
C VAL A 3 6.86 10.86 -0.17
N VAL A 4 5.85 10.62 -1.00
CA VAL A 4 6.01 10.44 -2.44
C VAL A 4 5.12 11.40 -3.20
N TYR A 5 5.60 11.90 -4.33
CA TYR A 5 4.76 12.72 -5.20
C TYR A 5 3.86 11.82 -6.06
N CYS A 6 2.54 11.85 -5.80
CA CYS A 6 1.56 11.14 -6.59
C CYS A 6 1.15 12.01 -7.78
N GLN A 7 1.46 11.55 -9.01
CA GLN A 7 1.17 12.30 -10.23
C GLN A 7 -0.33 12.49 -10.47
N GLU A 8 -1.13 11.46 -10.20
CA GLU A 8 -2.58 11.48 -10.41
C GLU A 8 -3.29 12.45 -9.47
N LEU A 9 -2.90 12.45 -8.19
CA LEU A 9 -3.46 13.37 -7.18
C LEU A 9 -2.79 14.75 -7.21
N LYS A 10 -1.70 14.91 -7.98
CA LYS A 10 -0.87 16.13 -8.05
C LYS A 10 -0.44 16.66 -6.68
N CYS A 11 -0.11 15.75 -5.76
CA CYS A 11 0.25 16.12 -4.38
C CYS A 11 1.24 15.14 -3.74
N TRP A 12 1.84 15.58 -2.63
CA TRP A 12 2.70 14.75 -1.79
C TRP A 12 1.86 13.88 -0.84
N CYS A 13 2.10 12.58 -0.88
CA CYS A 13 1.34 11.57 -0.13
C CYS A 13 2.26 10.79 0.80
N ARG A 14 1.77 10.39 1.97
CA ARG A 14 2.46 9.43 2.83
C ARG A 14 2.44 8.05 2.22
N ALA A 15 3.58 7.38 2.22
CA ALA A 15 3.69 6.07 1.63
C ALA A 15 4.65 5.13 2.36
N VAL A 16 4.41 3.85 2.15
CA VAL A 16 5.34 2.77 2.50
C VAL A 16 5.87 2.17 1.22
N ILE A 17 7.19 2.08 1.10
CA ILE A 17 7.86 1.38 -0.01
C ILE A 17 7.62 -0.12 0.20
N LYS A 18 7.14 -0.81 -0.83
CA LYS A 18 6.81 -2.23 -0.80
C LYS A 18 7.83 -3.08 -1.54
N SER A 19 8.26 -2.60 -2.70
CA SER A 19 9.32 -3.22 -3.48
C SER A 19 10.12 -2.15 -4.21
N ILE A 20 11.36 -2.49 -4.56
CA ILE A 20 12.23 -1.65 -5.39
C ILE A 20 12.67 -2.51 -6.56
N VAL A 21 12.42 -2.02 -7.77
CA VAL A 21 12.78 -2.67 -9.02
C VAL A 21 13.85 -1.82 -9.71
N SER A 22 14.93 -2.47 -10.10
CA SER A 22 15.95 -1.85 -10.94
C SER A 22 15.45 -1.80 -12.39
N SER A 23 15.45 -0.62 -13.01
CA SER A 23 15.35 -0.48 -14.47
C SER A 23 16.62 0.16 -15.01
N ALA A 24 16.90 -0.04 -16.30
CA ALA A 24 18.17 0.32 -16.94
C ALA A 24 18.70 1.73 -16.60
N ASP A 25 17.80 2.72 -16.44
CA ASP A 25 18.19 4.12 -16.20
C ASP A 25 17.72 4.68 -14.83
N HIS A 26 16.94 3.92 -14.05
CA HIS A 26 16.40 4.39 -12.78
C HIS A 26 15.79 3.28 -11.91
N TYR A 27 15.80 3.50 -10.60
CA TYR A 27 15.04 2.70 -9.65
C TYR A 27 13.57 3.15 -9.60
N LEU A 28 12.68 2.18 -9.77
CA LEU A 28 11.24 2.33 -9.55
C LEU A 28 10.89 1.66 -8.24
N ALA A 29 10.24 2.41 -7.35
CA ALA A 29 9.69 1.87 -6.12
C ALA A 29 8.19 1.66 -6.27
N GLU A 30 7.70 0.48 -5.93
CA GLU A 30 6.28 0.30 -5.68
C GLU A 30 5.95 0.86 -4.30
N CYS A 31 5.07 1.85 -4.26
CA CYS A 31 4.70 2.55 -3.04
C CYS A 31 3.22 2.35 -2.73
N PHE A 32 2.90 2.06 -1.49
CA PHE A 32 1.52 2.03 -1.00
C PHE A 32 1.17 3.36 -0.31
N LEU A 33 0.18 4.08 -0.83
CA LEU A 33 -0.33 5.32 -0.26
C LEU A 33 -1.21 5.03 0.95
N VAL A 34 -0.68 5.27 2.15
CA VAL A 34 -1.29 4.84 3.43
C VAL A 34 -2.61 5.54 3.77
N ASP A 35 -2.90 6.64 3.08
CA ASP A 35 -4.15 7.40 3.27
C ASP A 35 -5.20 7.13 2.20
N PHE A 36 -4.81 6.46 1.11
CA PHE A 36 -5.65 6.26 -0.08
C PHE A 36 -5.84 4.78 -0.47
N ALA A 37 -5.18 3.86 0.23
CA ALA A 37 -5.22 2.42 -0.05
C ALA A 37 -4.77 2.04 -1.47
N LYS A 38 -3.87 2.82 -2.08
CA LYS A 38 -3.48 2.66 -3.49
C LYS A 38 -2.00 2.31 -3.64
N TYR A 39 -1.70 1.33 -4.49
CA TYR A 39 -0.34 1.05 -4.94
C TYR A 39 -0.02 1.91 -6.17
N ILE A 40 1.14 2.55 -6.18
CA ILE A 40 1.64 3.34 -7.31
C ILE A 40 3.14 3.08 -7.55
N PRO A 41 3.59 3.05 -8.81
CA PRO A 41 5.01 3.10 -9.12
C PRO A 41 5.53 4.53 -8.97
N VAL A 42 6.69 4.69 -8.31
CA VAL A 42 7.31 6.00 -8.03
C VAL A 42 8.79 5.95 -8.39
N LYS A 43 9.24 6.91 -9.21
CA LYS A 43 10.68 7.11 -9.48
C LYS A 43 11.39 7.58 -8.21
N SER A 44 12.60 7.07 -7.94
CA SER A 44 13.40 7.43 -6.76
C SER A 44 13.49 8.95 -6.51
N LYS A 45 13.64 9.76 -7.58
CA LYS A 45 13.68 11.23 -7.52
C LYS A 45 12.42 11.90 -6.95
N ASN A 46 11.30 11.19 -6.86
CA ASN A 46 10.02 11.66 -6.31
C ASN A 46 9.73 11.09 -4.92
N ILE A 47 10.73 10.50 -4.25
CA ILE A 47 10.64 9.99 -2.88
C ILE A 47 11.41 10.95 -1.96
N ARG A 48 10.82 11.30 -0.82
CA ARG A 48 11.41 12.18 0.19
C ARG A 48 11.23 11.59 1.59
N VAL A 49 12.15 11.94 2.48
CA VAL A 49 12.02 11.65 3.92
C VAL A 49 10.82 12.44 4.46
N ALA A 50 10.00 11.79 5.28
CA ALA A 50 8.87 12.45 5.93
C ALA A 50 9.37 13.32 7.08
N VAL A 51 8.88 14.56 7.14
CA VAL A 51 9.04 15.42 8.32
C VAL A 51 8.22 14.82 9.45
N GLU A 52 8.75 14.83 10.67
CA GLU A 52 8.15 14.17 11.83
C GLU A 52 6.71 14.62 12.12
N SER A 53 6.42 15.92 12.00
CA SER A 53 5.07 16.47 12.18
C SER A 53 4.04 15.85 11.23
N PHE A 54 4.45 15.46 10.02
CA PHE A 54 3.60 14.81 9.03
C PHE A 54 3.20 13.38 9.41
N MET A 55 3.96 12.77 10.33
CA MET A 55 3.77 11.41 10.82
C MET A 55 2.87 11.32 12.05
N GLN A 56 2.53 12.45 12.68
CA GLN A 56 1.68 12.48 13.87
C GLN A 56 0.23 12.06 13.59
N LEU A 57 -0.25 12.27 12.36
CA LEU A 57 -1.59 11.83 11.98
C LEU A 57 -1.61 10.29 11.79
N PRO A 58 -2.60 9.56 12.29
CA PRO A 58 -2.75 8.14 11.97
C PRO A 58 -2.96 7.91 10.47
N TYR A 59 -2.69 6.69 9.99
CA TYR A 59 -3.03 6.31 8.61
C TYR A 59 -4.54 6.30 8.42
N ARG A 60 -5.01 6.91 7.32
CA ARG A 60 -6.45 7.04 7.07
C ARG A 60 -7.06 5.80 6.43
N ALA A 61 -6.30 5.07 5.61
CA ALA A 61 -6.80 3.84 5.01
C ALA A 61 -6.70 2.66 5.97
N LYS A 62 -7.79 1.89 6.09
CA LYS A 62 -7.84 0.64 6.85
C LYS A 62 -8.38 -0.48 5.95
N LYS A 63 -7.73 -1.64 6.01
CA LYS A 63 -8.15 -2.84 5.27
C LYS A 63 -9.19 -3.59 6.10
N PHE A 64 -10.33 -3.87 5.49
CA PHE A 64 -11.38 -4.70 6.06
C PHE A 64 -11.84 -5.76 5.07
N ARG A 65 -12.60 -6.74 5.56
CA ARG A 65 -13.32 -7.72 4.75
C ARG A 65 -14.82 -7.49 4.94
N LEU A 66 -15.58 -7.65 3.87
CA LEU A 66 -17.04 -7.67 3.95
C LEU A 66 -17.50 -8.91 4.73
N TYR A 67 -18.39 -8.71 5.69
CA TYR A 67 -18.90 -9.78 6.54
C TYR A 67 -19.90 -10.65 5.76
N CYS A 68 -19.84 -11.97 5.96
CA CYS A 68 -20.71 -12.97 5.32
C CYS A 68 -20.75 -12.96 3.77
N THR A 69 -19.77 -12.35 3.11
CA THR A 69 -19.66 -12.41 1.64
C THR A 69 -18.57 -13.38 1.20
N LYS A 70 -18.88 -14.27 0.28
CA LYS A 70 -17.89 -15.13 -0.41
C LYS A 70 -17.97 -14.88 -1.92
N PRO A 71 -16.84 -14.89 -2.65
CA PRO A 71 -16.86 -14.82 -4.11
C PRO A 71 -17.60 -16.04 -4.70
N VAL A 72 -18.46 -15.82 -5.70
CA VAL A 72 -19.27 -16.91 -6.30
C VAL A 72 -18.60 -17.59 -7.51
N THR A 73 -17.65 -16.90 -8.16
CA THR A 73 -16.93 -17.38 -9.35
C THR A 73 -15.47 -17.75 -9.06
N LEU A 74 -15.01 -17.56 -7.83
CA LEU A 74 -13.62 -17.80 -7.46
C LEU A 74 -13.48 -19.25 -6.98
N HIS A 75 -12.93 -20.11 -7.82
CA HIS A 75 -12.46 -21.43 -7.41
C HIS A 75 -11.08 -21.28 -6.77
N ILE A 76 -11.06 -21.25 -5.45
CA ILE A 76 -9.84 -21.43 -4.65
C ILE A 76 -10.07 -22.68 -3.81
N ASP A 77 -9.11 -23.58 -3.79
CA ASP A 77 -9.06 -24.64 -2.80
C ASP A 77 -8.82 -23.97 -1.44
N PHE A 78 -9.90 -23.61 -0.74
CA PHE A 78 -9.80 -23.15 0.63
C PHE A 78 -9.49 -24.36 1.51
N CYS A 79 -8.28 -24.41 2.06
CA CYS A 79 -8.02 -25.19 3.26
C CYS A 79 -8.78 -24.49 4.39
N GLU A 80 -9.92 -25.05 4.81
CA GLU A 80 -10.63 -24.55 5.98
C GLU A 80 -9.76 -24.83 7.20
N ASP A 81 -9.18 -23.77 7.74
CA ASP A 81 -8.41 -23.80 9.00
C ASP A 81 -9.42 -23.91 10.16
N SER A 82 -10.02 -25.09 10.28
CA SER A 82 -10.89 -25.47 11.39
C SER A 82 -10.04 -25.84 12.61
N ALA A 83 -9.29 -24.87 13.14
CA ALA A 83 -8.73 -25.03 14.46
C ALA A 83 -9.89 -25.00 15.46
N GLU A 84 -10.30 -26.17 15.96
CA GLU A 84 -11.19 -26.28 17.12
C GLU A 84 -10.52 -25.55 18.29
N ILE A 85 -11.28 -24.67 18.94
CA ILE A 85 -10.85 -24.07 20.20
C ILE A 85 -10.93 -25.17 21.25
N VAL A 86 -9.77 -25.67 21.68
CA VAL A 86 -9.63 -26.60 22.83
C VAL A 86 -9.68 -25.82 24.14
#